data_AF-A0A833GI09-F1
#
_entry.id   AF-A0A833GI09-F1
#
_cell.length_a   1.000
_cell.length_b   1.000
_cell.length_c   1.000
_cell.angle_alpha   90.00
_cell.angle_beta   90.00
_cell.angle_gamma   90.00
#
_symmetry.space_group_name_H-M   'P 1'
#
loop_
_entity.id
_entity.type
_entity.pdbx_description
1 polymer ?
#
loop_
_entity_poly.entity_id
_entity_poly.type
_entity_poly.pdbx_seq_one_letter_code
_entity_poly.pdbx_strand_id
1 'polypeptide(L)'
;MGHVISASCTCGYSEESLSIGAGMLDHTTVCRHPAYCAAGRHVVTVNLFEQPLTCPEGCAGTPLPYCNTPSLQIKRGKGRVSDWDGLTINTGLYTCPRCEAYSLQFHEQHALFD
;
A
#
# COMPACT_ATOMS: atom_id res chain seq x y z
N MET A 1 -5.55 -14.79 4.61
CA MET A 1 -6.29 -13.84 5.47
C MET A 1 -5.64 -12.46 5.35
N GLY A 2 -6.42 -11.39 5.39
CA GLY A 2 -5.86 -10.03 5.39
C GLY A 2 -4.88 -9.81 6.53
N HIS A 3 -3.96 -8.89 6.35
CA HIS A 3 -2.92 -8.56 7.33
C HIS A 3 -2.60 -7.07 7.28
N VAL A 4 -1.85 -6.60 8.28
CA VAL A 4 -1.43 -5.22 8.40
C VAL A 4 0.05 -5.12 8.06
N ILE A 5 0.40 -4.09 7.30
CA ILE A 5 1.78 -3.71 7.03
C ILE A 5 1.99 -2.26 7.45
N SER A 6 3.24 -1.85 7.55
CA SER A 6 3.60 -0.44 7.76
C SER A 6 4.38 0.10 6.56
N ALA A 7 4.45 1.42 6.45
CA ALA A 7 5.27 2.12 5.48
C ALA A 7 6.14 3.17 6.17
N SER A 8 7.38 3.34 5.74
CA SER A 8 8.25 4.40 6.24
C SER A 8 9.15 4.94 5.15
N CYS A 9 9.55 6.21 5.28
CA CYS A 9 10.39 6.90 4.33
C CYS A 9 11.45 7.74 5.05
N THR A 10 12.62 7.90 4.42
CA THR A 10 13.74 8.68 4.96
C THR A 10 13.42 10.16 5.15
N CYS A 11 12.36 10.70 4.54
CA CYS A 11 11.89 12.07 4.78
C CYS A 11 11.10 12.24 6.11
N GLY A 12 10.93 11.17 6.89
CA GLY A 12 10.14 11.18 8.12
C GLY A 12 8.64 10.98 7.91
N TYR A 13 8.23 10.50 6.72
CA TYR A 13 6.87 9.99 6.51
C TYR A 13 6.76 8.54 7.02
N SER A 14 5.67 8.23 7.70
CA SER A 14 5.38 6.90 8.22
C SER A 14 3.88 6.64 8.31
N GLU A 15 3.47 5.42 7.97
CA GLU A 15 2.14 4.88 8.26
C GLU A 15 2.32 3.57 9.03
N GLU A 16 1.70 3.48 10.20
CA GLU A 16 1.87 2.31 11.05
C GLU A 16 0.93 1.17 10.67
N SER A 17 -0.26 1.48 10.15
CA SER A 17 -1.29 0.48 9.88
C SER A 17 -1.92 0.65 8.51
N LEU A 18 -1.48 -0.17 7.56
CA LEU A 18 -2.04 -0.30 6.22
C LEU A 18 -2.57 -1.72 6.05
N SER A 19 -3.88 -1.85 5.88
CA SER A 19 -4.51 -3.16 5.69
C SER A 19 -4.31 -3.65 4.26
N ILE A 20 -3.88 -4.91 4.12
CA ILE A 20 -3.85 -5.63 2.84
C ILE A 20 -4.81 -6.82 2.85
N GLY A 21 -5.49 -7.02 1.73
CA GLY A 21 -6.38 -8.12 1.46
C GLY A 21 -7.76 -7.94 2.07
N ALA A 22 -8.34 -9.04 2.54
CA ALA A 22 -9.69 -9.07 3.09
C ALA A 22 -9.88 -10.18 4.12
N GLY A 23 -10.99 -10.10 4.85
CA GLY A 23 -11.45 -11.14 5.75
C GLY A 23 -12.10 -12.28 5.00
N MET A 24 -12.39 -13.39 5.69
CA MET A 24 -13.04 -14.55 5.07
C MET A 24 -14.44 -14.22 4.52
N LEU A 25 -15.13 -13.26 5.12
CA LEU A 25 -16.50 -12.88 4.76
C LEU A 25 -16.58 -11.97 3.52
N ASP A 26 -15.54 -11.19 3.24
CA ASP A 26 -15.55 -10.14 2.19
C ASP A 26 -14.47 -10.34 1.12
N HIS A 27 -13.73 -11.46 1.13
CA HIS A 27 -12.62 -11.70 0.19
C HIS A 27 -12.99 -11.71 -1.29
N THR A 28 -14.27 -11.92 -1.64
CA THR A 28 -14.75 -11.90 -3.02
C THR A 28 -15.16 -10.49 -3.48
N THR A 29 -15.34 -9.55 -2.55
CA THR A 29 -15.81 -8.17 -2.83
C THR A 29 -14.82 -7.11 -2.39
N VAL A 30 -13.80 -7.48 -1.62
CA VAL A 30 -12.78 -6.60 -1.09
C VAL A 30 -11.38 -7.12 -1.35
N CYS A 31 -10.54 -6.25 -1.91
CA CYS A 31 -9.12 -6.46 -2.11
C CYS A 31 -8.38 -5.19 -1.68
N ARG A 32 -8.09 -5.04 -0.38
CA ARG A 32 -7.44 -3.84 0.15
C ARG A 32 -5.96 -3.82 -0.23
N HIS A 33 -5.47 -2.72 -0.77
CA HIS A 33 -4.05 -2.51 -1.01
C HIS A 33 -3.63 -1.04 -0.79
N PRO A 34 -2.36 -0.81 -0.40
CA PRO A 34 -1.80 0.53 -0.32
C PRO A 34 -1.70 1.16 -1.70
N ALA A 35 -2.09 2.43 -1.79
CA ALA A 35 -2.07 3.25 -2.98
C ALA A 35 -1.51 4.64 -2.69
N TYR A 36 -0.83 5.18 -3.69
CA TYR A 36 -0.29 6.52 -3.71
C TYR A 36 -1.41 7.53 -3.96
N CYS A 37 -1.69 8.40 -2.99
CA CYS A 37 -2.58 9.54 -3.18
C CYS A 37 -1.74 10.82 -3.39
N ALA A 38 -1.65 11.28 -4.64
CA ALA A 38 -0.90 12.48 -4.98
C ALA A 38 -1.47 13.74 -4.31
N ALA A 39 -2.80 13.89 -4.34
CA ALA A 39 -3.49 15.05 -3.79
C ALA A 39 -3.45 15.09 -2.26
N GLY A 40 -3.58 13.93 -1.61
CA GLY A 40 -3.53 13.80 -0.16
C GLY A 40 -2.12 13.80 0.42
N ARG A 41 -1.10 13.51 -0.39
CA ARG A 41 0.32 13.38 0.03
C ARG A 41 0.55 12.33 1.11
N HIS A 42 -0.28 11.29 1.12
CA HIS A 42 -0.19 10.13 2.00
C HIS A 42 -0.53 8.84 1.22
N VAL A 43 -0.23 7.70 1.84
CA VAL A 43 -0.58 6.37 1.37
C VAL A 43 -1.97 6.04 1.91
N VAL A 44 -2.89 5.67 1.03
CA VAL A 44 -4.23 5.23 1.40
C VAL A 44 -4.40 3.75 1.15
N THR A 45 -5.31 3.11 1.87
CA THR A 45 -5.76 1.76 1.55
C THR A 45 -7.01 1.84 0.66
N VAL A 46 -6.95 1.28 -0.55
CA VAL A 46 -8.07 1.24 -1.50
C VAL A 46 -8.54 -0.18 -1.77
N ASN A 47 -9.80 -0.35 -2.14
CA ASN A 47 -10.33 -1.62 -2.63
C ASN A 47 -10.09 -1.75 -4.14
N LEU A 48 -9.22 -2.67 -4.55
CA LEU A 48 -8.87 -2.87 -5.96
C LEU A 48 -10.00 -3.46 -6.82
N PHE A 49 -11.05 -3.99 -6.20
CA PHE A 49 -12.25 -4.43 -6.91
C PHE A 49 -13.22 -3.28 -7.21
N GLU A 50 -13.04 -2.11 -6.60
CA GLU A 50 -13.85 -0.93 -6.85
C GLU A 50 -13.31 -0.15 -8.07
N GLN A 51 -14.22 0.25 -8.97
CA GLN A 51 -13.88 1.07 -10.12
C GLN A 51 -14.90 2.21 -10.30
N PRO A 52 -14.45 3.48 -10.42
CA PRO A 52 -13.05 3.93 -10.34
C PRO A 52 -12.49 3.82 -8.92
N LEU A 53 -11.16 3.69 -8.79
CA LEU A 53 -10.52 3.81 -7.47
C LEU A 53 -10.71 5.24 -6.93
N THR A 54 -11.21 5.33 -5.71
CA THR A 54 -11.44 6.60 -5.02
C THR A 54 -10.54 6.71 -3.81
N CYS A 55 -10.13 7.94 -3.47
CA CYS A 55 -9.44 8.19 -2.22
C CYS A 55 -10.45 8.10 -1.07
N PRO A 56 -10.25 7.23 -0.06
CA PRO A 56 -11.18 7.12 1.07
C PRO A 56 -11.26 8.40 1.90
N GLU A 57 -10.23 9.27 1.83
CA GLU A 57 -10.21 10.58 2.48
C GLU A 57 -10.86 11.69 1.66
N GLY A 58 -11.43 11.37 0.48
CA GLY A 58 -12.12 12.34 -0.37
C GLY A 58 -11.20 13.29 -1.14
N CYS A 59 -9.91 12.96 -1.27
CA CYS A 59 -8.98 13.76 -2.07
C CYS A 59 -9.32 13.71 -3.57
N ALA A 60 -9.02 14.80 -4.27
CA ALA A 60 -9.19 14.86 -5.72
C ALA A 60 -8.21 13.92 -6.45
N GLY A 61 -8.72 13.18 -7.46
CA GLY A 61 -7.92 12.29 -8.30
C GLY A 61 -8.02 10.81 -7.92
N THR A 62 -7.41 9.96 -8.75
CA THR A 62 -7.44 8.50 -8.62
C THR A 62 -6.17 8.01 -7.92
N PRO A 63 -6.25 7.36 -6.75
CA PRO A 63 -5.09 6.76 -6.11
C PRO A 63 -4.47 5.67 -6.99
N LEU A 64 -3.14 5.59 -7.00
CA LEU A 64 -2.39 4.62 -7.79
C LEU A 64 -1.87 3.48 -6.91
N PRO A 65 -2.33 2.23 -7.06
CA PRO A 65 -1.92 1.14 -6.18
C PRO A 65 -0.45 0.75 -6.37
N TYR A 66 0.28 0.57 -5.27
CA TYR A 66 1.71 0.26 -5.33
C TYR A 66 2.00 -1.14 -5.89
N CYS A 67 1.08 -2.08 -5.74
CA CYS A 67 1.27 -3.48 -6.16
C CYS A 67 1.19 -3.69 -7.68
N ASN A 68 0.57 -2.78 -8.43
CA ASN A 68 0.36 -2.92 -9.87
C ASN A 68 0.68 -1.64 -10.68
N THR A 69 1.35 -0.66 -10.07
CA THR A 69 1.80 0.56 -10.75
C THR A 69 3.34 0.60 -10.83
N PRO A 70 3.96 0.12 -11.93
CA PRO A 70 5.42 0.02 -12.04
C PRO A 70 6.15 1.35 -11.87
N SER A 71 5.54 2.47 -12.30
CA SER A 71 6.14 3.80 -12.17
C SER A 71 6.31 4.26 -10.73
N LEU A 72 5.67 3.61 -9.76
CA LEU A 72 5.85 3.93 -8.34
C LEU A 72 7.02 3.19 -7.70
N GLN A 73 7.71 2.30 -8.42
CA GLN A 73 8.82 1.49 -7.90
C GLN A 73 10.07 1.62 -8.79
N ILE A 74 11.17 2.11 -8.22
CA ILE A 74 12.46 2.22 -8.95
C ILE A 74 13.34 0.98 -8.76
N LYS A 75 13.18 0.29 -7.62
CA LYS A 75 14.00 -0.87 -7.27
C LYS A 75 13.12 -1.91 -6.59
N ARG A 76 13.07 -3.11 -7.19
CA ARG A 76 12.40 -4.26 -6.60
C ARG A 76 13.23 -4.82 -5.42
N GLY A 77 12.56 -5.06 -4.30
CA GLY A 77 13.14 -5.75 -3.15
C GLY A 77 13.26 -7.25 -3.39
N LYS A 78 14.20 -7.89 -2.69
CA LYS A 78 14.34 -9.35 -2.69
C LYS A 78 13.36 -10.04 -1.73
N GLY A 79 12.93 -9.33 -0.69
CA GLY A 79 11.97 -9.83 0.30
C GLY A 79 10.55 -9.54 -0.13
N ARG A 80 9.65 -10.45 0.21
CA ARG A 80 8.20 -10.23 0.12
C ARG A 80 7.74 -9.57 1.42
N VAL A 81 6.84 -8.59 1.30
CA VAL A 81 6.16 -7.94 2.44
C VAL A 81 4.70 -8.37 2.48
N SER A 82 4.11 -8.61 1.31
CA SER A 82 2.72 -9.04 1.21
C SER A 82 2.49 -9.78 -0.09
N ASP A 83 1.61 -10.77 -0.04
CA ASP A 83 1.08 -11.49 -1.18
C ASP A 83 -0.42 -11.67 -0.99
N TRP A 84 -1.22 -11.06 -1.85
CA TRP A 84 -2.66 -11.24 -1.84
C TRP A 84 -3.17 -11.36 -3.27
N ASP A 85 -3.75 -12.50 -3.62
CA ASP A 85 -4.37 -12.72 -4.94
C ASP A 85 -3.42 -12.42 -6.12
N GLY A 86 -2.13 -12.76 -5.98
CA GLY A 86 -1.10 -12.48 -6.98
C GLY A 86 -0.59 -11.04 -7.00
N LEU A 87 -1.14 -10.16 -6.16
CA LEU A 87 -0.68 -8.79 -5.99
C LEU A 87 0.34 -8.71 -4.85
N THR A 88 1.58 -8.41 -5.23
CA THR A 88 2.72 -8.46 -4.31
C THR A 88 3.20 -7.07 -3.91
N ILE A 89 3.42 -6.85 -2.61
CA ILE A 89 4.28 -5.79 -2.10
C ILE A 89 5.60 -6.43 -1.65
N ASN A 90 6.73 -5.81 -1.98
CA ASN A 90 8.07 -6.32 -1.69
C ASN A 90 8.89 -5.28 -0.92
N THR A 91 10.07 -5.66 -0.44
CA THR A 91 10.98 -4.78 0.33
C THR A 91 11.73 -3.75 -0.53
N GLY A 92 11.15 -3.36 -1.66
CA GLY A 92 11.74 -2.45 -2.63
C GLY A 92 11.69 -0.98 -2.21
N LEU A 93 12.07 -0.12 -3.14
CA LEU A 93 12.02 1.34 -3.00
C LEU A 93 10.88 1.89 -3.84
N TYR A 94 9.92 2.52 -3.15
CA TYR A 94 8.71 3.08 -3.73
C TYR A 94 8.70 4.61 -3.62
N THR A 95 7.87 5.24 -4.45
CA THR A 95 7.65 6.68 -4.43
C THR A 95 6.93 7.07 -3.14
N CYS A 96 7.52 7.99 -2.38
CA CYS A 96 6.89 8.58 -1.21
C CYS A 96 5.88 9.67 -1.62
N PRO A 97 4.64 9.67 -1.11
CA PRO A 97 3.66 10.72 -1.44
C PRO A 97 3.97 12.08 -0.80
N ARG A 98 4.85 12.11 0.21
CA ARG A 98 5.25 13.35 0.90
C ARG A 98 6.42 14.07 0.24
N CYS A 99 7.48 13.34 -0.12
CA CYS A 99 8.71 13.92 -0.66
C CYS A 99 8.98 13.56 -2.12
N GLU A 100 8.14 12.72 -2.74
CA GLU A 100 8.22 12.27 -4.14
C GLU A 100 9.51 11.48 -4.49
N ALA A 101 10.41 11.29 -3.53
CA ALA A 101 11.60 10.46 -3.71
C ALA A 101 11.26 8.97 -3.60
N TYR A 102 12.03 8.14 -4.32
CA TYR A 102 11.97 6.68 -4.23
C TYR A 102 12.70 6.16 -2.98
N SER A 103 12.13 6.45 -1.82
CA SER A 103 12.69 6.11 -0.52
C SER A 103 11.63 5.57 0.47
N LEU A 104 10.39 5.39 0.00
CA LEU A 104 9.35 4.71 0.77
C LEU A 104 9.61 3.20 0.74
N GLN A 105 9.52 2.57 1.89
CA GLN A 105 9.63 1.11 2.05
C GLN A 105 8.43 0.60 2.84
N PHE A 106 7.95 -0.58 2.48
CA PHE A 106 6.92 -1.30 3.22
C PHE A 106 7.57 -2.37 4.10
N HIS A 107 6.97 -2.63 5.25
CA HIS A 107 7.45 -3.60 6.22
C HIS A 107 6.30 -4.45 6.73
N GLU A 108 6.56 -5.75 6.95
CA GLU A 108 5.59 -6.62 7.62
C GLU A 108 5.44 -6.18 9.08
N GLN A 109 4.20 -6.02 9.54
CA GLN A 109 3.96 -5.99 10.98
C GLN A 109 3.78 -7.43 11.46
N HIS A 110 4.80 -7.94 12.15
CA HIS A 110 4.61 -9.14 12.96
C HIS A 110 3.69 -8.77 14.11
N ALA A 111 2.46 -9.27 14.09
CA ALA A 111 1.61 -9.23 15.26
C ALA A 111 2.32 -10.05 16.36
N LEU A 112 2.96 -9.36 17.29
CA LEU A 112 3.34 -9.92 18.59
C LEU A 112 2.03 -10.19 19.33
N PHE A 113 1.50 -11.40 19.17
CA PHE A 113 0.56 -11.95 20.14
C PHE A 113 1.44 -12.54 21.26
N ASP A 114 1.66 -11.78 22.32
CA ASP A 114 2.04 -12.31 23.64
C ASP A 114 0.79 -12.83 24.37
#